data_AF-A0A927E4T2-F1
#
_entry.id   AF-A0A927E4T2-F1
#
_cell.length_a   1.000
_cell.length_b   1.000
_cell.length_c   1.000
_cell.angle_alpha   90.00
_cell.angle_beta   90.00
_cell.angle_gamma   90.00
#
_symmetry.space_group_name_H-M   'P 1'
#
loop_
_entity.id
_entity.type
_entity.pdbx_description
1 polymer ?
#
loop_
_entity_poly.entity_id
_entity_poly.type
_entity_poly.pdbx_seq_one_letter_code
_entity_poly.pdbx_strand_id
1 'polypeptide(L)'
;MIRILVINPSSNEAAADGLRQALAAFARTGGPEIVCETLAEGPFGVETQEHVEAVPLPLRRDRCVQTSGFDRNADFGPEVGACA
;
A
#
# COMPACT_ATOMS: atom_id res chain seq x y z
N MET A 1 -18.95 -5.07 -8.38
CA MET A 1 -17.97 -6.00 -7.77
C MET A 1 -16.98 -5.15 -6.99
N ILE A 2 -16.58 -5.55 -5.78
CA ILE A 2 -15.63 -4.80 -4.95
C ILE A 2 -14.21 -5.26 -5.30
N ARG A 3 -13.28 -4.30 -5.45
CA ARG A 3 -11.85 -4.58 -5.70
C ARG A 3 -11.02 -4.01 -4.56
N ILE A 4 -10.09 -4.82 -4.05
CA ILE A 4 -9.13 -4.46 -3.01
C ILE A 4 -7.74 -4.48 -3.65
N LEU A 5 -7.07 -3.33 -3.64
CA LEU A 5 -5.69 -3.20 -4.07
C LEU A 5 -4.78 -3.30 -2.84
N VAL A 6 -3.91 -4.30 -2.82
CA VAL A 6 -2.90 -4.52 -1.79
C VAL A 6 -1.55 -4.10 -2.36
N ILE A 7 -1.04 -2.97 -1.89
CA ILE A 7 0.24 -2.42 -2.37
C ILE A 7 1.31 -2.73 -1.34
N ASN A 8 2.34 -3.46 -1.78
CA ASN A 8 3.58 -3.59 -1.03
C ASN A 8 4.38 -2.28 -1.16
N PRO A 9 4.80 -1.63 -0.06
CA PRO A 9 5.56 -0.37 -0.13
C PRO A 9 7.00 -0.54 -0.65
N SER A 10 7.40 -1.75 -1.02
CA SER A 10 8.71 -2.03 -1.60
C SER A 10 8.62 -2.40 -3.08
N SER A 11 9.76 -2.29 -3.78
CA SER A 11 9.94 -2.66 -5.19
C SER A 11 10.30 -4.15 -5.39
N ASN A 12 10.34 -4.94 -4.32
CA ASN A 12 10.67 -6.37 -4.38
C ASN A 12 9.44 -7.23 -4.74
N GLU A 13 9.44 -7.79 -5.95
CA GLU A 13 8.35 -8.65 -6.44
C GLU A 13 8.14 -9.91 -5.60
N ALA A 14 9.22 -10.46 -5.00
CA ALA A 14 9.09 -11.65 -4.15
C ALA A 14 8.23 -11.38 -2.90
N ALA A 15 8.22 -10.14 -2.40
CA ALA A 15 7.35 -9.75 -1.30
C ALA A 15 5.89 -9.63 -1.76
N ALA A 16 5.63 -9.13 -2.97
CA ALA A 16 4.28 -9.13 -3.55
C ALA A 16 3.78 -10.56 -3.83
N ASP A 17 4.64 -11.48 -4.26
CA ASP A 17 4.31 -12.90 -4.42
C ASP A 17 3.94 -13.55 -3.09
N GLY A 18 4.67 -13.23 -2.01
CA GLY A 18 4.32 -13.68 -0.66
C GLY A 18 2.91 -13.22 -0.25
N LEU A 19 2.54 -11.98 -0.55
CA LEU A 19 1.19 -11.47 -0.33
C LEU A 19 0.14 -12.19 -1.16
N ARG A 20 0.40 -12.44 -2.45
CA ARG A 20 -0.52 -13.22 -3.32
C ARG A 20 -0.79 -14.61 -2.75
N GLN A 21 0.26 -15.29 -2.30
CA GLN A 21 0.14 -16.61 -1.70
C GLN A 21 -0.65 -16.59 -0.39
N ALA A 22 -0.34 -15.65 0.51
CA ALA A 22 -1.05 -15.51 1.78
C ALA A 22 -2.55 -15.17 1.60
N LEU A 23 -2.86 -14.36 0.58
CA LEU A 23 -4.22 -13.89 0.32
C LEU A 23 -5.04 -14.84 -0.56
N ALA A 24 -4.42 -15.86 -1.17
CA ALA A 24 -5.11 -16.82 -2.04
C ALA A 24 -6.29 -17.52 -1.33
N ALA A 25 -6.23 -17.72 -0.01
CA ALA A 25 -7.31 -18.31 0.78
C ALA A 25 -8.61 -17.49 0.78
N PHE A 26 -8.54 -16.18 0.46
CA PHE A 26 -9.69 -15.29 0.39
C PHE A 26 -10.33 -15.24 -1.01
N ALA A 27 -9.70 -15.84 -2.04
CA ALA A 27 -10.26 -15.91 -3.38
C ALA A 27 -11.46 -16.88 -3.41
N ARG A 28 -12.67 -16.33 -3.31
CA ARG A 28 -13.93 -17.07 -3.29
C ARG A 28 -14.91 -16.51 -4.31
N THR A 29 -15.72 -17.37 -4.91
CA THR A 29 -16.79 -16.95 -5.83
C THR A 29 -17.73 -15.97 -5.12
N GLY A 30 -17.92 -14.78 -5.72
CA GLY A 30 -18.71 -13.69 -5.14
C GLY A 30 -17.98 -12.84 -4.11
N GLY A 31 -16.72 -13.15 -3.77
CA GLY A 31 -15.84 -12.33 -2.94
C GLY A 31 -15.24 -11.14 -3.70
N PRO A 32 -14.49 -10.26 -3.01
CA PRO A 32 -13.80 -9.15 -3.66
C PRO A 32 -12.66 -9.66 -4.55
N GLU A 33 -12.39 -8.91 -5.61
CA GLU A 33 -11.15 -9.07 -6.37
C GLU A 33 -9.98 -8.53 -5.55
N ILE A 34 -8.97 -9.36 -5.28
CA ILE A 34 -7.76 -8.96 -4.54
C ILE A 34 -6.60 -8.86 -5.53
N VAL A 35 -6.04 -7.67 -5.68
CA VAL A 35 -4.90 -7.41 -6.58
C VAL A 35 -3.70 -7.01 -5.75
N CYS A 36 -2.61 -7.78 -5.84
CA CYS A 36 -1.35 -7.46 -5.16
C CYS A 36 -0.36 -6.84 -6.14
N GLU A 37 0.14 -5.65 -5.81
CA GLU A 37 1.08 -4.90 -6.63
C GLU A 37 2.31 -4.46 -5.82
N THR A 38 3.42 -4.39 -6.55
CA THR A 38 4.72 -3.88 -6.09
C THR A 38 4.80 -2.38 -6.39
N LEU A 39 5.44 -1.60 -5.52
CA LEU A 39 5.72 -0.18 -5.75
C LEU A 39 7.08 -0.04 -6.44
N ALA A 40 7.10 0.03 -7.78
CA ALA A 40 8.33 -0.02 -8.57
C ALA A 40 9.32 1.13 -8.26
N GLU A 41 8.79 2.33 -7.98
CA GLU A 41 9.59 3.50 -7.57
C GLU A 41 9.94 3.50 -6.06
N GLY A 42 9.54 2.47 -5.31
CA GLY A 42 9.81 2.32 -3.88
C GLY A 42 11.16 1.67 -3.57
N PRO A 43 11.57 1.66 -2.30
CA PRO A 43 12.79 0.99 -1.86
C PRO A 43 12.69 -0.54 -2.07
N PHE A 44 13.82 -1.24 -2.25
CA PHE A 44 13.80 -2.71 -2.41
C PHE A 44 13.24 -3.42 -1.17
N GLY A 45 13.46 -2.86 0.03
CA GLY A 45 12.86 -3.29 1.28
C GLY A 45 12.68 -2.10 2.23
N VAL A 46 11.76 -2.18 3.18
CA VAL A 46 11.53 -1.13 4.18
C VAL A 46 12.17 -1.56 5.49
N GLU A 47 13.36 -1.01 5.78
CA GLU A 47 14.23 -1.47 6.88
C GLU A 47 14.76 -0.30 7.73
N THR A 48 14.80 0.90 7.15
CA THR A 48 15.27 2.13 7.79
C THR A 48 14.20 3.21 7.71
N GLN A 49 14.36 4.27 8.51
CA GLN A 49 13.50 5.45 8.44
C GLN A 49 13.53 6.11 7.05
N GLU A 50 14.70 6.18 6.43
CA GLU A 50 14.86 6.68 5.06
C GLU A 50 14.00 5.89 4.06
N HIS A 51 13.93 4.55 4.20
CA HIS A 51 13.08 3.73 3.34
C HIS A 51 11.59 4.05 3.55
N VAL A 52 11.16 4.28 4.80
CA VAL A 52 9.76 4.66 5.11
C VAL A 52 9.41 5.99 4.45
N GLU A 53 10.30 6.97 4.54
CA GLU A 53 10.10 8.31 3.99
C GLU A 53 10.12 8.36 2.46
N ALA A 54 10.77 7.39 1.81
CA ALA A 54 10.81 7.28 0.36
C ALA A 54 9.48 6.81 -0.27
N VAL A 55 8.58 6.19 0.50
CA VAL A 55 7.36 5.53 -0.03
C VAL A 55 6.21 6.47 -0.39
N PRO A 56 5.86 7.52 0.39
CA PRO A 56 4.60 8.25 0.20
C PRO A 56 4.47 8.94 -1.17
N LEU A 57 5.55 9.49 -1.72
CA LEU A 57 5.51 10.20 -3.00
C LEU A 57 5.30 9.24 -4.19
N PRO A 58 6.12 8.17 -4.36
CA PRO A 58 5.85 7.10 -5.32
C PRO A 58 4.42 6.55 -5.22
N LEU A 59 3.97 6.24 -4.00
CA LEU A 59 2.64 5.67 -3.80
C LEU A 59 1.53 6.60 -4.29
N ARG A 60 1.63 7.90 -3.99
CA ARG A 60 0.67 8.90 -4.47
C ARG A 60 0.64 9.04 -5.99
N ARG A 61 1.78 8.90 -6.67
CA ARG A 61 1.90 9.03 -8.13
C ARG A 61 1.38 7.80 -8.84
N ASP A 62 1.86 6.62 -8.43
CA ASP A 62 1.55 5.35 -9.09
C ASP A 62 0.08 5.00 -8.96
N ARG A 63 -0.43 5.11 -7.74
CA ARG A 63 -1.81 4.74 -7.42
C ARG A 63 -2.35 5.89 -6.62
N CYS A 64 -2.81 6.91 -7.34
CA CYS A 64 -3.56 8.01 -6.74
C CYS A 64 -4.65 7.37 -5.88
N VAL A 65 -4.42 7.33 -4.57
CA VAL A 65 -5.41 6.94 -3.57
C VAL A 65 -6.42 8.06 -3.62
N GLN A 66 -7.33 7.98 -4.59
CA GLN A 66 -8.56 8.74 -4.64
C GLN A 66 -9.45 8.14 -3.56
N THR A 67 -9.04 8.30 -2.31
CA THR A 67 -9.94 8.21 -1.19
C THR A 67 -10.83 9.42 -1.29
N SER A 68 -11.88 9.33 -2.10
CA SER A 68 -13.07 10.13 -1.89
C SER A 68 -13.48 9.90 -0.42
N GLY A 69 -13.16 10.85 0.46
CA GLY A 69 -13.49 10.80 1.89
C GLY A 69 -12.37 10.48 2.88
N PHE A 70 -11.08 10.43 2.51
CA PHE A 70 -9.98 10.41 3.50
C PHE A 70 -9.46 11.82 3.70
N ASP A 71 -9.75 12.39 4.86
CA ASP A 71 -9.20 13.66 5.29
C ASP A 71 -8.22 13.37 6.42
N ARG A 72 -6.91 13.46 6.13
CA ARG A 72 -5.85 13.26 7.12
C ARG A 72 -6.11 14.05 8.41
N ASN A 73 -6.57 15.30 8.29
CA ASN A 73 -6.76 16.18 9.43
C ASN A 73 -8.01 15.80 10.24
N ALA A 74 -9.06 15.33 9.57
CA ALA A 74 -10.30 14.90 10.24
C ALA A 74 -10.19 13.48 10.83
N ASP A 75 -9.49 12.57 10.17
CA ASP A 75 -9.49 11.14 10.48
C ASP A 75 -8.42 10.73 11.51
N PHE A 76 -7.27 11.42 11.54
CA PHE A 76 -6.14 11.04 12.41
C PHE A 76 -5.65 12.15 13.35
N GLY A 77 -6.25 13.35 13.29
CA GLY A 77 -5.84 14.49 14.10
C GLY A 77 -4.46 15.07 13.72
N PRO A 78 -4.04 16.20 14.33
CA PRO A 78 -2.87 16.96 13.92
C PRO A 78 -1.52 16.28 14.22
N GLU A 79 -1.50 15.20 15.00
CA GLU A 79 -0.24 14.65 15.57
C GLU A 79 0.43 13.57 14.71
N VAL A 80 -0.26 13.02 13.70
CA VAL A 80 0.30 12.01 12.78
C VAL A 80 1.13 12.66 11.65
N GLY A 81 2.16 13.41 12.04
CA GLY A 81 3.05 14.07 11.08
C GLY A 81 4.36 14.57 11.67
N ALA A 82 4.49 14.58 13.00
CA ALA A 82 5.72 14.93 13.68
C ALA A 82 6.55 13.67 13.97
N CYS A 83 7.06 13.01 12.92
CA CYS A 83 8.35 12.35 13.09
C CYS A 83 9.39 13.48 13.02
N ALA A 84 9.84 13.92 14.20
CA ALA A 84 10.99 14.79 14.36
C ALA A 84 12.29 14.03 14.10
#